data_AF-A0A7Z8L9Z1-F1
#
_entry.id   AF-A0A7Z8L9Z1-F1
#
_cell.length_a   1.000
_cell.length_b   1.000
_cell.length_c   1.000
_cell.angle_alpha   90.00
_cell.angle_beta   90.00
_cell.angle_gamma   90.00
#
_symmetry.space_group_name_H-M   'P 1'
#
loop_
_entity.id
_entity.type
_entity.pdbx_description
1 polymer ?
#
loop_
_entity_poly.entity_id
_entity_poly.type
_entity_poly.pdbx_seq_one_letter_code
_entity_poly.pdbx_strand_id
1 'polypeptide(L)' 'FSGDMKRGLQVCERLDYGMVGLNRGLVSDPAAPFGGTKQSGLGREGGHEGMLEFMETQYISASW' A
#
# COMPACT_ATOMS: atom_id res chain seq x y z
N PHE A 1 -7.90 -15.99 -7.91
CA PHE A 1 -9.37 -15.96 -7.82
C PHE A 1 -9.85 -17.08 -6.90
N SER A 2 -10.86 -16.84 -6.07
CA SER A 2 -11.46 -17.81 -5.13
C SER A 2 -12.94 -17.50 -4.92
N GLY A 3 -13.80 -18.53 -4.93
CA GLY A 3 -15.19 -18.41 -4.48
C GLY A 3 -15.36 -18.44 -2.96
N ASP A 4 -14.31 -18.87 -2.23
CA ASP A 4 -14.25 -18.80 -0.77
C ASP A 4 -13.47 -17.55 -0.35
N MET A 5 -14.18 -16.60 0.28
CA MET A 5 -13.61 -15.33 0.73
C MET A 5 -12.68 -15.48 1.93
N LYS A 6 -12.96 -16.40 2.86
CA LYS A 6 -12.09 -16.65 4.01
C LYS A 6 -10.75 -17.17 3.53
N ARG A 7 -10.76 -18.14 2.63
CA ARG A 7 -9.55 -18.64 1.98
C ARG A 7 -8.84 -17.54 1.19
N GLY A 8 -9.58 -16.72 0.45
CA GLY A 8 -9.03 -15.61 -0.33
C GLY A 8 -8.20 -14.66 0.53
N LEU A 9 -8.77 -14.16 1.63
CA LEU A 9 -8.10 -13.25 2.57
C LEU A 9 -6.88 -13.91 3.23
N GLN A 10 -7.00 -15.16 3.67
CA GLN A 10 -5.89 -15.92 4.25
C GLN A 10 -4.72 -16.14 3.29
N VAL A 11 -4.96 -16.14 1.97
CA VAL A 11 -3.90 -16.18 0.97
C VAL A 11 -3.31 -14.78 0.80
N CYS A 12 -4.15 -13.75 0.67
CA CYS A 12 -3.70 -12.36 0.56
C CYS A 12 -2.76 -11.95 1.70
N GLU A 13 -3.07 -12.31 2.95
CA GLU A 13 -2.25 -12.00 4.13
C GLU A 13 -0.88 -12.71 4.14
N ARG A 14 -0.74 -13.84 3.44
CA ARG A 14 0.52 -14.60 3.35
C ARG A 14 1.39 -14.16 2.18
N LEU A 15 0.86 -13.35 1.27
CA LEU A 15 1.57 -12.84 0.12
C LEU A 15 2.42 -11.64 0.54
N ASP A 16 3.74 -11.79 0.46
CA ASP A 16 4.68 -10.68 0.65
C ASP A 16 4.79 -9.86 -0.65
N TYR A 17 3.79 -9.01 -0.85
CA TYR A 17 3.63 -8.06 -1.95
C TYR A 17 3.04 -6.76 -1.42
N GLY A 18 3.40 -5.63 -2.03
CA GLY A 18 2.85 -4.32 -1.63
C GLY A 18 1.38 -4.13 -2.01
N MET A 19 0.87 -4.92 -2.97
CA MET A 19 -0.51 -4.86 -3.46
C MET A 19 -1.00 -6.25 -3.86
N VAL A 20 -2.27 -6.55 -3.59
CA VAL A 20 -2.91 -7.82 -3.97
C VAL A 20 -4.33 -7.56 -4.46
N GLY A 21 -4.64 -8.01 -5.68
CA GLY A 21 -6.00 -8.01 -6.22
C GLY A 21 -6.71 -9.34 -5.93
N LEU A 22 -7.70 -9.35 -5.03
CA LEU A 22 -8.54 -10.52 -4.81
C LEU A 22 -9.76 -10.48 -5.73
N ASN A 23 -9.87 -11.47 -6.62
CA ASN A 23 -10.96 -11.58 -7.60
C ASN A 23 -11.11 -10.37 -8.55
N ARG A 24 -10.05 -9.57 -8.70
CA ARG A 24 -10.04 -8.35 -9.50
C ARG A 24 -8.74 -8.28 -10.29
N GLY A 25 -8.85 -8.05 -11.60
CA GLY A 25 -7.70 -7.95 -12.51
C GLY A 25 -7.08 -6.54 -12.60
N LEU A 26 -7.83 -5.50 -12.21
CA LEU A 26 -7.38 -4.11 -12.22
C LEU A 26 -7.40 -3.54 -10.80
N VAL A 27 -6.23 -3.29 -10.21
CA VAL A 27 -6.13 -2.73 -8.85
C VAL A 27 -5.88 -1.23 -8.81
N SER A 28 -5.59 -0.59 -9.95
CA SER A 28 -5.28 0.84 -10.10
C SER A 28 -6.36 1.76 -9.52
N ASP A 29 -6.00 2.52 -8.48
CA ASP A 29 -6.82 3.56 -7.83
C ASP A 29 -5.89 4.67 -7.33
N PRO A 30 -5.99 5.92 -7.81
CA PRO A 30 -5.11 7.02 -7.40
C PRO A 30 -5.11 7.30 -5.89
N ALA A 31 -6.16 6.92 -5.16
CA ALA A 31 -6.27 7.10 -3.73
C ALA A 31 -5.57 6.01 -2.90
N ALA A 32 -5.22 4.87 -3.50
CA ALA A 32 -4.53 3.78 -2.83
C ALA A 32 -2.99 3.92 -2.96
N PRO A 33 -2.20 3.39 -2.01
CA PRO A 33 -0.75 3.40 -2.09
C PRO A 33 -0.23 2.30 -3.05
N PHE A 34 0.49 2.71 -4.09
CA PHE A 34 1.12 1.84 -5.08
C PHE A 34 2.60 1.64 -4.76
N GLY A 35 3.06 0.39 -4.72
CA GLY A 35 4.47 0.10 -4.57
C GLY A 35 4.76 -1.37 -4.27
N GLY A 36 6.04 -1.73 -4.30
CA GLY A 36 6.52 -3.10 -4.11
C GLY A 36 7.04 -3.38 -2.70
N THR A 37 7.37 -4.64 -2.47
CA THR A 37 8.25 -5.07 -1.37
C THR A 37 9.52 -5.70 -1.95
N LYS A 38 10.52 -6.00 -1.11
CA LYS A 38 11.79 -6.64 -1.52
C LYS A 38 12.54 -5.79 -2.55
N GLN A 39 12.98 -6.41 -3.65
CA GLN A 39 13.70 -5.76 -4.73
C GLN A 39 12.77 -5.03 -5.71
N SER A 40 11.46 -5.04 -5.49
CA SER A 40 10.49 -4.38 -6.38
C SER A 40 10.38 -2.87 -6.14
N GLY A 41 11.11 -2.31 -5.17
CA GLY A 41 11.19 -0.87 -4.94
C GLY A 41 11.16 -0.48 -3.47
N LEU A 42 11.30 0.82 -3.23
CA LEU A 42 11.19 1.47 -1.93
C LEU A 42 10.13 2.58 -2.03
N GLY A 43 9.48 2.90 -0.91
CA GLY A 43 8.44 3.93 -0.86
C GLY A 43 7.09 3.51 -1.45
N ARG A 44 6.16 4.47 -1.54
CA ARG A 44 4.82 4.31 -2.14
C ARG A 44 4.45 5.53 -2.98
N GLU A 45 3.68 5.32 -4.03
CA GLU A 45 3.10 6.37 -4.88
C GLU A 45 1.57 6.41 -4.74
N GLY A 46 0.93 7.54 -5.03
CA GLY A 46 -0.52 7.71 -4.87
C GLY A 46 -0.96 7.75 -3.41
N GLY A 47 -2.26 7.99 -3.18
CA GLY A 47 -2.81 8.10 -1.82
C GLY A 47 -2.14 9.17 -0.96
N HIS A 48 -2.23 8.97 0.37
CA HIS A 48 -1.59 9.87 1.34
C HIS A 48 -0.08 9.62 1.40
N GLU A 49 0.31 8.36 1.33
CA GLU A 49 1.70 7.89 1.40
C GLU A 49 2.55 8.49 0.28
N GLY A 50 2.00 8.58 -0.94
CA GLY A 50 2.70 9.19 -2.08
C GLY A 50 2.95 10.68 -1.92
N MET A 51 2.12 11.41 -1.16
CA MET A 51 2.44 12.81 -0.83
C MET A 51 3.61 12.89 0.15
N LEU A 52 3.69 11.97 1.11
CA LEU A 52 4.74 11.97 2.12
C LEU A 52 6.14 11.74 1.54
N GLU A 53 6.27 11.04 0.40
CA GLU A 53 7.56 10.88 -0.30
C GLU A 53 8.16 12.21 -0.82
N PHE A 54 7.35 13.27 -0.91
CA PHE A 54 7.78 14.61 -1.36
C PHE A 54 7.71 15.66 -0.25
N MET A 55 7.48 15.25 1.00
CA MET A 55 7.36 16.13 2.15
C MET A 55 8.44 15.83 3.17
N GLU A 56 8.89 16.87 3.87
CA GLU A 56 9.82 16.72 5.00
C GLU A 56 9.06 16.81 6.32
N THR A 57 9.35 15.89 7.24
CA THR A 57 8.74 15.91 8.57
C THR A 57 9.35 17.05 9.39
N GLN A 58 8.52 18.01 9.79
CA GLN A 58 8.92 19.13 10.64
C GLN A 58 8.40 18.97 12.06
N TYR A 59 9.30 18.99 13.04
CA TYR A 59 8.95 19.05 14.45
C TYR A 59 8.95 20.50 14.96
N ILE A 60 7.89 20.90 15.67
CA ILE A 60 7.78 22.22 16.30
C ILE A 60 7.58 22.02 17.80
N SER A 61 8.54 22.50 18.60
CA SER A 61 8.43 22.56 20.05
C SER A 61 8.20 23.99 20.50
N ALA A 62 7.11 24.23 21.23
CA ALA A 62 6.80 25.53 21.80
C ALA A 62 6.47 25.38 23.28
N SER A 63 7.04 26.25 24.12
CA SER A 63 6.58 26.47 25.49
C SER A 63 5.67 27.70 25.50
N TRP A 64 4.53 27.60 26.18
CA TRP A 64 3.59 28.70 26.38
C TRP A 64 3.37 28.99 27.85
#